data_AF-A0A1E4I470-F1
#
_entry.id   AF-A0A1E4I470-F1
#
_cell.length_a   1.000
_cell.length_b   1.000
_cell.length_c   1.000
_cell.angle_alpha   90.00
_cell.angle_beta   90.00
_cell.angle_gamma   90.00
#
_symmetry.space_group_name_H-M   'P 1'
#
loop_
_entity.id
_entity.type
_entity.pdbx_description
1 polymer ?
#
loop_
_entity_poly.entity_id
_entity_poly.type
_entity_poly.pdbx_seq_one_letter_code
_entity_poly.pdbx_strand_id
1 'polypeptide(L)'
;MSDVLRDKQFWDMTDSFIQLANTHLNEVKPSRVSACALFAASRFNAFVITAASESKEQLIAEKEAAIAYFLDQYEKMLRENLDEHLARYDQHGS
;
A
#
# COMPACT_ATOMS: atom_id res chain seq x y z
N MET A 1 7.77 -3.26 13.93
CA MET A 1 7.31 -1.94 13.43
C MET A 1 6.08 -1.57 14.23
N SER A 2 5.97 -0.35 14.76
CA SER A 2 4.76 0.14 15.44
C SER A 2 3.66 0.43 14.43
N ASP A 3 2.40 0.40 14.86
CA ASP A 3 1.28 0.83 14.02
C ASP A 3 1.55 2.22 13.43
N VAL A 4 1.26 2.39 12.13
CA VAL A 4 1.51 3.65 11.42
C VAL A 4 0.50 4.69 11.88
N LEU A 5 1.00 5.81 12.42
CA LEU A 5 0.14 6.95 12.74
C LEU A 5 -0.39 7.57 11.44
N ARG A 6 -1.70 7.50 11.24
CA ARG A 6 -2.39 8.09 10.07
C ARG A 6 -2.74 9.55 10.30
N ASP A 7 -1.71 10.37 10.46
CA ASP A 7 -1.84 11.82 10.62
C ASP A 7 -2.01 12.56 9.27
N LYS A 8 -2.06 13.90 9.30
CA LYS A 8 -2.22 14.71 8.09
C LYS A 8 -1.13 14.41 7.05
N GLN A 9 0.11 14.24 7.47
CA GLN A 9 1.22 14.02 6.54
C GLN A 9 1.07 12.67 5.86
N PHE A 10 0.67 11.62 6.60
CA PHE A 10 0.37 10.31 6.02
C PHE A 10 -0.68 10.41 4.90
N TRP A 11 -1.78 11.11 5.14
CA TRP A 11 -2.86 11.28 4.16
C TRP A 11 -2.42 12.13 2.97
N ASP A 12 -1.76 13.28 3.19
CA ASP A 12 -1.24 14.12 2.11
C ASP A 12 -0.31 13.32 1.17
N MET A 13 0.57 12.48 1.73
CA MET A 13 1.45 11.61 0.94
C MET A 13 0.67 10.51 0.21
N THR A 14 -0.29 9.88 0.88
CA THR A 14 -1.14 8.83 0.28
C THR A 14 -1.91 9.38 -0.92
N ASP A 15 -2.52 10.56 -0.77
CA ASP A 15 -3.25 11.25 -1.83
C ASP A 15 -2.34 11.60 -3.01
N SER A 16 -1.07 11.94 -2.76
CA SER A 16 -0.12 12.21 -3.84
C SER A 16 0.15 10.96 -4.72
N PHE A 17 0.20 9.76 -4.13
CA PHE A 17 0.33 8.51 -4.88
C PHE A 17 -0.93 8.21 -5.69
N ILE A 18 -2.11 8.45 -5.11
CA ILE A 18 -3.39 8.28 -5.81
C ILE A 18 -3.53 9.28 -6.95
N GLN A 19 -3.13 10.53 -6.75
CA GLN A 19 -3.15 11.56 -7.78
C GLN A 19 -2.27 11.15 -8.97
N LEU A 20 -1.07 10.61 -8.72
CA LEU A 20 -0.22 10.09 -9.78
C LEU A 20 -0.85 8.89 -10.50
N ALA A 21 -1.44 7.94 -9.76
CA ALA A 21 -2.16 6.84 -10.39
C ALA A 21 -3.30 7.35 -11.31
N ASN A 22 -4.03 8.37 -10.86
CA ASN A 22 -5.12 8.98 -11.62
C ASN A 22 -4.65 9.66 -12.91
N THR A 23 -3.44 10.25 -12.95
CA THR A 23 -2.94 10.85 -14.21
C THR A 23 -2.74 9.79 -15.31
N HIS A 24 -2.32 8.58 -14.93
CA HIS A 24 -2.12 7.46 -15.87
C HIS A 24 -3.44 6.89 -16.42
N LEU A 25 -4.57 7.08 -15.73
CA LEU A 25 -5.88 6.58 -16.17
C LEU A 25 -6.39 7.26 -17.45
N ASN A 26 -5.81 8.41 -17.82
CA ASN A 26 -6.13 9.08 -19.09
C ASN A 26 -5.66 8.30 -20.33
N GLU A 27 -4.64 7.45 -20.17
CA GLU A 27 -3.97 6.76 -21.27
C GLU A 27 -4.05 5.23 -21.14
N VAL A 28 -4.18 4.73 -19.91
CA VAL A 28 -4.00 3.32 -19.57
C VAL A 28 -5.20 2.78 -18.80
N LYS A 29 -5.59 1.53 -19.09
CA LYS A 29 -6.71 0.86 -18.40
C LYS A 29 -6.47 0.76 -16.88
N PRO A 30 -7.52 0.90 -16.05
CA PRO A 30 -7.40 0.82 -14.59
C PRO A 30 -6.68 -0.42 -14.07
N SER A 31 -6.90 -1.60 -14.66
CA SER A 31 -6.25 -2.84 -14.25
C SER A 31 -4.72 -2.79 -14.38
N ARG A 32 -4.19 -2.10 -15.39
CA ARG A 32 -2.75 -1.95 -15.58
C ARG A 32 -2.17 -0.91 -14.63
N VAL A 33 -2.88 0.20 -14.39
CA VAL A 33 -2.46 1.20 -13.40
C VAL A 33 -2.42 0.60 -12.00
N SER A 34 -3.44 -0.17 -11.62
CA SER A 34 -3.49 -0.90 -10.34
C SER A 34 -2.33 -1.90 -10.19
N ALA A 35 -2.06 -2.72 -11.23
CA ALA A 35 -0.92 -3.64 -11.21
C ALA A 35 0.43 -2.90 -11.08
N CYS A 36 0.59 -1.77 -11.76
CA CYS A 36 1.79 -0.93 -11.64
C CYS A 36 1.93 -0.32 -10.23
N ALA A 37 0.84 0.15 -9.63
CA ALA A 37 0.84 0.70 -8.28
C ALA A 37 1.24 -0.37 -7.25
N LEU A 38 0.67 -1.57 -7.34
CA LEU A 38 1.03 -2.70 -6.49
C LEU A 38 2.53 -3.06 -6.60
N PHE A 39 3.05 -3.10 -7.83
CA PHE A 39 4.47 -3.39 -8.06
C PHE A 39 5.40 -2.26 -7.61
N ALA A 40 4.97 -0.99 -7.74
CA ALA A 40 5.72 0.15 -7.23
C ALA A 40 5.83 0.10 -5.70
N ALA A 41 4.72 -0.16 -5.01
CA ALA A 41 4.69 -0.33 -3.56
C ALA A 41 5.61 -1.48 -3.10
N SER A 42 5.59 -2.63 -3.80
CA SER A 42 6.44 -3.77 -3.44
C SER A 42 7.93 -3.46 -3.61
N ARG A 43 8.31 -2.74 -4.68
CA ARG A 43 9.70 -2.29 -4.90
C ARG A 43 10.17 -1.34 -3.81
N PHE A 44 9.32 -0.38 -3.43
CA PHE A 44 9.63 0.55 -2.36
C PHE A 44 9.79 -0.17 -1.02
N ASN A 45 8.87 -1.05 -0.67
CA ASN A 45 8.93 -1.82 0.58
C ASN A 45 10.15 -2.75 0.61
N ALA A 46 10.52 -3.39 -0.51
CA ALA A 46 11.75 -4.19 -0.60
C ALA A 46 13.02 -3.34 -0.35
N PHE A 47 13.05 -2.11 -0.87
CA PHE A 47 14.12 -1.16 -0.58
C PHE A 47 14.16 -0.80 0.91
N VAL A 48 13.01 -0.50 1.54
CA VAL A 48 12.92 -0.19 2.98
C VAL A 48 13.45 -1.35 3.84
N ILE A 49 13.06 -2.59 3.56
CA ILE A 49 13.54 -3.79 4.27
C ILE A 49 15.06 -3.90 4.15
N THR A 50 15.58 -3.74 2.94
CA THR A 50 17.02 -3.83 2.66
C THR A 50 17.79 -2.72 3.37
N ALA A 51 17.28 -1.48 3.33
CA ALA A 51 17.91 -0.33 3.96
C ALA A 51 17.90 -0.39 5.50
N ALA A 52 16.94 -1.11 6.09
CA ALA A 52 16.85 -1.35 7.52
C ALA A 52 17.74 -2.52 8.01
N SER A 53 18.30 -3.32 7.09
CA SER A 53 19.16 -4.46 7.42
C SER A 53 20.62 -4.03 7.54
N GLU A 54 21.31 -4.43 8.60
CA GLU A 54 22.73 -4.11 8.85
C GLU A 54 23.68 -5.05 8.09
N SER A 55 23.20 -6.22 7.67
CA SER A 55 23.98 -7.23 6.98
C SER A 55 23.11 -8.10 6.06
N LYS A 56 23.78 -8.83 5.16
CA LYS A 56 23.12 -9.81 4.30
C LYS A 56 22.50 -10.94 5.11
N GLU A 57 23.18 -11.38 6.16
CA GLU A 57 22.75 -12.45 7.06
C GLU A 57 21.48 -12.06 7.81
N GLN A 58 21.43 -10.83 8.33
CA GLN A 58 20.22 -10.29 8.94
C GLN A 58 19.08 -10.19 7.93
N LEU A 59 19.34 -9.65 6.73
CA LEU A 59 18.33 -9.56 5.68
C LEU A 59 17.74 -10.93 5.37
N ILE A 60 18.57 -11.97 5.23
CA ILE A 60 18.10 -13.34 4.98
C ILE A 60 17.23 -13.85 6.14
N ALA A 61 17.65 -13.60 7.38
CA ALA A 61 16.93 -14.06 8.58
C ALA A 61 15.57 -13.38 8.77
N GLU A 62 15.47 -12.09 8.45
CA GLU A 62 14.28 -11.26 8.75
C GLU A 62 13.34 -11.09 7.54
N LYS A 63 13.81 -11.35 6.30
CA LYS A 63 13.06 -11.10 5.05
C LYS A 63 11.64 -11.65 5.08
N GLU A 64 11.45 -12.93 5.45
CA GLU A 64 10.11 -13.55 5.42
C GLU A 64 9.16 -12.93 6.44
N ALA A 65 9.65 -12.57 7.63
CA ALA A 65 8.86 -11.88 8.63
C ALA A 65 8.46 -10.48 8.18
N ALA A 66 9.37 -9.75 7.53
CA ALA A 66 9.08 -8.44 6.96
C ALA A 66 8.06 -8.52 5.82
N ILE A 67 8.19 -9.50 4.92
CA ILE A 67 7.20 -9.75 3.86
C ILE A 67 5.82 -10.03 4.46
N ALA A 68 5.74 -10.93 5.45
CA ALA A 68 4.48 -11.27 6.11
C ALA A 68 3.81 -10.03 6.73
N TYR A 69 4.59 -9.15 7.35
CA TYR A 69 4.09 -7.88 7.89
C TYR A 69 3.47 -7.00 6.80
N PHE A 70 4.17 -6.75 5.68
CA PHE A 70 3.63 -5.88 4.62
C PHE A 70 2.37 -6.48 3.95
N LEU A 71 2.29 -7.80 3.81
CA LEU A 71 1.10 -8.46 3.28
C LEU A 71 -0.10 -8.32 4.23
N ASP A 72 0.09 -8.53 5.53
CA ASP A 72 -0.94 -8.33 6.56
C ASP A 72 -1.45 -6.88 6.57
N GLN A 73 -0.54 -5.90 6.52
CA GLN A 73 -0.92 -4.48 6.48
C GLN A 73 -1.70 -4.12 5.21
N TYR A 74 -1.25 -4.61 4.05
CA TYR A 74 -1.95 -4.38 2.79
C TYR A 74 -3.35 -4.99 2.81
N GLU A 75 -3.50 -6.21 3.32
CA GLU A 75 -4.80 -6.87 3.42
C GLU A 75 -5.76 -6.07 4.32
N LYS A 76 -5.29 -5.64 5.50
CA LYS A 76 -6.10 -4.82 6.43
C LYS A 76 -6.58 -3.52 5.78
N MET A 77 -5.68 -2.78 5.14
CA MET A 77 -6.01 -1.54 4.45
C MET A 77 -6.97 -1.77 3.28
N LEU A 78 -6.76 -2.81 2.48
CA LEU A 78 -7.65 -3.13 1.35
C LEU A 78 -9.07 -3.46 1.84
N ARG A 79 -9.19 -4.24 2.91
CA ARG A 79 -10.48 -4.56 3.54
C ARG A 79 -11.17 -3.30 4.05
N GLU A 80 -10.46 -2.46 4.79
CA GLU A 80 -10.98 -1.18 5.30
C GLU A 80 -11.56 -0.31 4.17
N ASN A 81 -10.82 -0.14 3.07
CA ASN A 81 -11.30 0.64 1.92
C ASN A 81 -12.53 0.02 1.25
N LEU A 82 -12.58 -1.31 1.12
CA LEU A 82 -13.74 -1.99 0.55
C LEU A 82 -14.96 -1.89 1.46
N ASP A 83 -14.78 -2.04 2.77
CA ASP A 83 -15.85 -1.91 3.76
C ASP A 83 -16.43 -0.48 3.76
N GLU A 84 -15.58 0.55 3.61
CA GLU A 84 -16.05 1.93 3.41
C GLU A 84 -16.88 2.09 2.14
N HIS A 85 -16.47 1.49 1.02
CA HIS A 85 -17.26 1.51 -0.20
C HIS A 85 -18.60 0.81 -0.02
N LEU A 86 -18.63 -0.36 0.61
CA LEU A 86 -19.86 -1.13 0.90
C LEU A 86 -20.83 -0.32 1.78
N ALA A 87 -20.32 0.29 2.86
CA ALA A 87 -21.13 1.12 3.75
C ALA A 87 -21.78 2.31 3.02
N ARG A 88 -21.09 2.90 2.04
CA ARG A 88 -21.66 3.97 1.20
C ARG A 88 -22.71 3.45 0.22
N TYR A 89 -22.55 2.24 -0.33
CA TYR A 89 -23.57 1.63 -1.20
C TYR A 89 -24.90 1.45 -0.46
N ASP A 90 -24.86 0.98 0.78
CA ASP A 90 -26.07 0.79 1.60
C ASP A 90 -26.79 2.11 1.92
N GLN A 91 -26.06 3.23 1.98
CA GLN A 91 -26.61 4.57 2.23
C GLN A 91 -27.26 5.24 1.01
N HIS A 92 -26.86 4.85 -0.22
CA HIS A 92 -27.45 5.40 -1.45
C HIS A 92 -28.61 4.54 -1.99
N GLY A 93 -28.87 3.37 -1.38
CA GLY A 93 -29.96 2.45 -1.73
C GLY A 93 -31.26 2.64 -0.94
N SER A 94 -31.38 3.71 -0.13
CA SER A 94 -32.54 4.05 0.70
C SER A 94 -33.19 5.36 0.30
#